data_AF-R5YDX1-F1
#
_entry.id   AF-R5YDX1-F1
#
_cell.length_a   1.000
_cell.length_b   1.000
_cell.length_c   1.000
_cell.angle_alpha   90.00
_cell.angle_beta   90.00
_cell.angle_gamma   90.00
#
_symmetry.space_group_name_H-M   'P 1'
#
loop_
_entity.id
_entity.type
_entity.pdbx_description
1 polymer ?
#
loop_
_entity_poly.entity_id
_entity_poly.type
_entity_poly.pdbx_seq_one_letter_code
_entity_poly.pdbx_strand_id
1 'polypeptide(L)'
;MKKKLLSGILAMVMAISVVVPISNVQAAAKVYKIGSVWELNEFSRRVNSGNSYEGYVVKLTKDIVYDGSVNNFNSIGTTVGNMELIFKGTFDGAGHSVSNIECMGDGFFSRLGDGTVVKNLVLKNCSFTHPEGIYSRGTGGIVGDTVINNKVWEKVTIDNCHVVGGSVTASDYCSVGGILGYGRADIINCSNSALISGGAVAGIASYICNGMICNSYNTGDIQALDEDASGGLVLTGDNVVIKNCYNSGNASCGLAGYLEERSAIGNCYYVFENASKNGIAINYPDVSIVEKDNQAFSASEMQSQAFLKLLNKNASTQPTWKSWKYQGTSSYPVLETKKKTQTITTKVSKKNYKASTLKNKKITFNIKAKAKSRLVYRVTKGKKYLSVSSTGKVCLKKGTPKETYEVAVIATGNAKIKKAVKKIVVNVK
;
A
#
# COMPACT_ATOMS: atom_id res chain seq x y z
N MET A 1 34.76 -16.06 -35.62
CA MET A 1 35.41 -15.07 -34.71
C MET A 1 34.60 -13.79 -34.82
N LYS A 2 33.98 -13.18 -33.81
CA LYS A 2 34.28 -13.04 -32.38
C LYS A 2 32.98 -13.16 -31.56
N LYS A 3 32.85 -14.22 -30.77
CA LYS A 3 32.09 -14.18 -29.51
C LYS A 3 33.01 -13.50 -28.49
N LYS A 4 32.54 -12.41 -27.86
CA LYS A 4 33.02 -11.77 -26.61
C LYS A 4 32.89 -10.25 -26.74
N LEU A 5 31.78 -9.67 -26.27
CA LEU A 5 31.78 -8.30 -25.70
C LEU A 5 30.46 -7.87 -25.02
N LEU A 6 29.34 -8.60 -25.15
CA LEU A 6 28.08 -8.20 -24.48
C LEU A 6 27.93 -8.64 -23.00
N SER A 7 29.00 -9.16 -22.38
CA SER A 7 28.99 -9.55 -20.97
C SER A 7 29.27 -8.37 -20.00
N GLY A 8 29.62 -7.19 -20.51
CA GLY A 8 30.10 -6.06 -19.70
C GLY A 8 29.01 -5.11 -19.19
N ILE A 9 27.90 -4.95 -19.94
CA ILE A 9 26.79 -4.07 -19.54
C ILE A 9 25.93 -4.73 -18.45
N LEU A 10 25.89 -6.07 -18.43
CA LEU A 10 25.10 -6.87 -17.50
C LEU A 10 25.55 -6.76 -16.03
N ALA A 11 26.82 -6.43 -15.78
CA ALA A 11 27.34 -6.24 -14.41
C ALA A 11 27.12 -4.81 -13.88
N MET A 12 26.90 -3.82 -14.76
CA MET A 12 26.80 -2.41 -14.35
C MET A 12 25.37 -1.97 -14.05
N VAL A 13 24.35 -2.63 -14.62
CA VAL A 13 22.93 -2.35 -14.32
C VAL A 13 22.37 -3.24 -13.17
N MET A 14 23.11 -4.29 -12.77
CA MET A 14 22.74 -5.15 -11.64
C MET A 14 23.37 -4.74 -10.29
N ALA A 15 24.16 -3.66 -10.25
CA ALA A 15 24.90 -3.26 -9.05
C ALA A 15 24.92 -1.73 -8.79
N ILE A 16 23.88 -0.98 -9.19
CA ILE A 16 23.68 0.39 -8.70
C ILE A 16 22.60 0.35 -7.62
N SER A 17 22.97 -0.24 -6.49
CA SER A 17 22.48 0.22 -5.19
C SER A 17 23.55 1.16 -4.66
N VAL A 18 23.59 2.39 -5.16
CA VAL A 18 24.35 3.44 -4.47
C VAL A 18 23.54 3.76 -3.20
N VAL A 19 23.77 2.97 -2.17
CA VAL A 19 23.56 3.42 -0.80
C VAL A 19 24.65 4.47 -0.60
N VAL A 20 24.31 5.73 -0.86
CA VAL A 20 25.07 6.81 -0.24
C VAL A 20 24.87 6.60 1.26
N PRO A 21 25.93 6.39 2.06
CA PRO A 21 25.77 6.46 3.50
C PRO A 21 25.38 7.90 3.80
N ILE A 22 24.09 8.14 4.09
CA ILE A 22 23.63 9.41 4.65
C ILE A 22 24.26 9.50 6.05
N SER A 23 25.49 9.99 6.09
CA SER A 23 26.12 10.54 7.28
C SER A 23 25.70 12.01 7.40
N ASN A 24 24.40 12.25 7.37
CA ASN A 24 23.84 13.49 7.89
C ASN A 24 23.17 13.10 9.20
N VAL A 25 23.62 13.72 10.30
CA VAL A 25 22.94 13.72 11.58
C VAL A 25 21.52 14.22 11.31
N GLN A 26 20.59 13.30 11.03
CA GLN A 26 19.24 13.66 10.65
C GLN A 26 18.54 14.11 11.92
N ALA A 27 18.40 15.44 12.06
CA ALA A 27 17.52 16.02 13.06
C ALA A 27 16.20 15.25 13.03
N ALA A 28 15.73 14.80 14.19
CA ALA A 28 14.55 13.95 14.29
C ALA A 28 13.40 14.62 13.52
N ALA A 29 12.89 13.94 12.48
CA ALA A 29 11.86 14.50 11.62
C ALA A 29 10.66 14.95 12.44
N LYS A 30 10.15 16.16 12.16
CA LYS A 30 9.00 16.71 12.89
C LYS A 30 7.75 15.92 12.52
N VAL A 31 6.98 15.45 13.51
CA VAL A 31 5.80 14.62 13.23
C VAL A 31 4.52 15.46 13.33
N TYR A 32 3.76 15.55 12.24
CA TYR A 32 2.41 16.11 12.21
C TYR A 32 1.39 14.95 12.17
N LYS A 33 0.38 14.95 13.04
CA LYS A 33 -0.57 13.84 13.17
C LYS A 33 -1.94 14.24 12.62
N ILE A 34 -2.57 13.31 11.90
CA ILE A 34 -3.93 13.47 11.38
C ILE A 34 -4.75 12.27 11.87
N GLY A 35 -5.88 12.51 12.52
CA GLY A 35 -6.76 11.49 13.08
C GLY A 35 -8.25 11.71 12.79
N SER A 36 -8.59 12.73 12.01
CA SER A 36 -9.96 13.13 11.69
C SER A 36 -10.05 13.77 10.29
N VAL A 37 -11.27 13.84 9.75
CA VAL A 37 -11.56 14.54 8.49
C VAL A 37 -11.15 16.02 8.57
N TRP A 38 -11.48 16.69 9.69
CA TRP A 38 -11.14 18.10 9.87
C TRP A 38 -9.63 18.35 9.82
N GLU A 39 -8.81 17.54 10.50
CA GLU A 39 -7.35 17.68 10.48
C GLU A 39 -6.76 17.42 9.08
N LEU A 40 -7.38 16.53 8.29
CA LEU A 40 -6.95 16.25 6.92
C LEU A 40 -7.28 17.42 5.98
N ASN A 41 -8.47 18.00 6.10
CA ASN A 41 -8.87 19.18 5.33
C ASN A 41 -8.00 20.38 5.69
N GLU A 42 -7.70 20.58 6.98
CA GLU A 42 -6.82 21.65 7.43
C GLU A 42 -5.38 21.45 6.93
N PHE A 43 -4.90 20.20 6.88
CA PHE A 43 -3.60 19.89 6.26
C PHE A 43 -3.57 20.27 4.77
N SER A 44 -4.59 19.84 4.01
CA SER A 44 -4.72 20.20 2.60
C SER A 44 -4.74 21.72 2.39
N ARG A 45 -5.59 22.43 3.16
CA ARG A 45 -5.69 23.89 3.11
C ARG A 45 -4.36 24.58 3.38
N ARG A 46 -3.57 24.09 4.35
CA ARG A 46 -2.26 24.67 4.69
C ARG A 46 -1.23 24.46 3.58
N VAL A 47 -1.19 23.27 2.97
CA VAL A 47 -0.33 23.03 1.79
C VAL A 47 -0.72 23.96 0.66
N ASN A 48 -2.02 24.05 0.37
CA ASN A 48 -2.57 24.91 -0.68
C ASN A 48 -2.48 26.41 -0.34
N SER A 49 -2.00 26.77 0.85
CA SER A 49 -1.67 28.15 1.27
C SER A 49 -0.16 28.40 1.37
N GLY A 50 0.69 27.45 0.92
CA GLY A 50 2.13 27.61 0.83
C GLY A 50 2.96 26.94 1.94
N ASN A 51 2.36 26.18 2.86
CA ASN A 51 3.13 25.40 3.83
C ASN A 51 3.59 24.08 3.19
N SER A 52 4.88 23.98 2.84
CA SER A 52 5.42 22.79 2.15
C SER A 52 5.55 21.54 3.02
N TYR A 53 5.60 21.69 4.36
CA TYR A 53 5.92 20.62 5.29
C TYR A 53 7.26 19.89 5.00
N GLU A 54 8.21 20.58 4.36
CA GLU A 54 9.56 20.05 4.15
C GLU A 54 10.21 19.66 5.49
N GLY A 55 10.79 18.45 5.55
CA GLY A 55 11.35 17.88 6.78
C GLY A 55 10.33 17.32 7.79
N TYR A 56 9.03 17.35 7.49
CA TYR A 56 8.00 16.73 8.32
C TYR A 56 7.64 15.31 7.87
N VAL A 57 7.27 14.48 8.85
CA VAL A 57 6.49 13.26 8.65
C VAL A 57 5.05 13.55 9.06
N VAL A 58 4.18 13.70 8.06
CA VAL A 58 2.72 13.77 8.24
C VAL A 58 2.20 12.34 8.36
N LYS A 59 1.53 12.01 9.47
CA LYS A 59 1.18 10.64 9.82
C LYS A 59 -0.29 10.48 10.18
N LEU A 60 -0.96 9.54 9.51
CA LEU A 60 -2.30 9.13 9.92
C LEU A 60 -2.26 8.34 11.23
N THR A 61 -3.24 8.60 12.09
CA THR A 61 -3.38 7.95 13.41
C THR A 61 -4.67 7.14 13.54
N LYS A 62 -5.62 7.35 12.62
CA LYS A 62 -6.91 6.67 12.52
C LYS A 62 -7.29 6.49 11.06
N ASP A 63 -8.18 5.52 10.80
CA ASP A 63 -8.85 5.43 9.50
C ASP A 63 -9.75 6.68 9.41
N ILE A 64 -9.71 7.39 8.29
CA ILE A 64 -10.49 8.62 8.02
C ILE A 64 -11.57 8.26 7.02
N VAL A 65 -12.82 8.55 7.36
CA VAL A 65 -13.99 8.23 6.53
C VAL A 65 -14.77 9.51 6.32
N TYR A 66 -14.91 9.92 5.07
CA TYR A 66 -15.85 10.97 4.69
C TYR A 66 -17.26 10.37 4.66
N ASP A 67 -18.23 11.13 5.13
CA ASP A 67 -19.62 10.68 5.24
C ASP A 67 -20.44 10.86 3.95
N GLY A 68 -19.82 11.42 2.91
CA GLY A 68 -20.46 11.69 1.62
C GLY A 68 -21.45 12.86 1.64
N SER A 69 -21.64 13.53 2.78
CA SER A 69 -22.62 14.62 2.90
C SER A 69 -22.10 15.96 2.37
N VAL A 70 -20.78 16.13 2.27
CA VAL A 70 -20.14 17.32 1.67
C VAL A 70 -18.77 16.98 1.08
N ASN A 71 -18.46 17.49 -0.11
CA ASN A 71 -17.16 17.34 -0.77
C ASN A 71 -16.11 18.33 -0.23
N ASN A 72 -15.74 18.18 1.04
CA ASN A 72 -14.87 19.11 1.77
C ASN A 72 -13.37 18.87 1.53
N PHE A 73 -13.02 17.82 0.81
CA PHE A 73 -11.63 17.52 0.51
C PHE A 73 -11.20 18.30 -0.72
N ASN A 74 -10.19 19.15 -0.54
CA ASN A 74 -9.44 19.71 -1.65
C ASN A 74 -8.20 18.84 -1.88
N SER A 75 -7.92 18.48 -3.13
CA SER A 75 -6.67 17.84 -3.49
C SER A 75 -5.46 18.62 -2.97
N ILE A 76 -4.46 17.88 -2.51
CA ILE A 76 -3.29 18.47 -1.84
C ILE A 76 -2.26 18.86 -2.90
N GLY A 77 -1.83 20.12 -2.88
CA GLY A 77 -0.87 20.66 -3.82
C GLY A 77 -1.54 21.37 -4.99
N THR A 78 -1.10 22.59 -5.32
CA THR A 78 -1.58 23.33 -6.49
C THR A 78 -0.50 24.28 -7.02
N THR A 79 -0.77 24.95 -8.13
CA THR A 79 0.08 26.00 -8.70
C THR A 79 -0.79 27.20 -9.01
N VAL A 80 -0.38 28.37 -8.50
CA VAL A 80 -1.08 29.64 -8.73
C VAL A 80 -0.06 30.61 -9.34
N GLY A 81 -0.20 30.90 -10.63
CA GLY A 81 0.83 31.59 -11.39
C GLY A 81 2.17 30.83 -11.33
N ASN A 82 3.22 31.48 -10.83
CA ASN A 82 4.54 30.88 -10.65
C ASN A 82 4.76 30.27 -9.26
N MET A 83 3.75 30.29 -8.38
CA MET A 83 3.88 29.81 -7.00
C MET A 83 3.63 28.30 -6.91
N GLU A 84 4.61 27.57 -6.38
CA GLU A 84 4.52 26.14 -6.06
C GLU A 84 3.90 25.94 -4.66
N LEU A 85 2.58 25.76 -4.58
CA LEU A 85 1.87 25.52 -3.30
C LEU A 85 1.74 24.02 -3.07
N ILE A 86 2.86 23.34 -2.85
CA ILE A 86 2.98 21.87 -2.92
C ILE A 86 3.59 21.26 -1.65
N PHE A 87 3.24 20.00 -1.40
CA PHE A 87 3.81 19.22 -0.31
C PHE A 87 5.21 18.69 -0.69
N LYS A 88 6.18 18.83 0.21
CA LYS A 88 7.59 18.42 0.08
C LYS A 88 8.07 17.53 1.26
N GLY A 89 7.13 16.96 2.02
CA GLY A 89 7.41 16.16 3.21
C GLY A 89 7.32 14.65 2.97
N THR A 90 7.19 13.89 4.07
CA THR A 90 6.78 12.47 4.02
C THR A 90 5.34 12.32 4.50
N PHE A 91 4.46 11.75 3.69
CA PHE A 91 3.11 11.34 4.11
C PHE A 91 3.08 9.84 4.41
N ASP A 92 2.94 9.46 5.68
CA ASP A 92 2.84 8.08 6.16
C ASP A 92 1.40 7.75 6.57
N GLY A 93 0.69 7.02 5.72
CA GLY A 93 -0.63 6.49 6.03
C GLY A 93 -0.63 5.52 7.21
N ALA A 94 0.53 5.00 7.62
CA ALA A 94 0.71 4.18 8.82
C ALA A 94 -0.24 2.95 8.90
N GLY A 95 -0.65 2.43 7.73
CA GLY A 95 -1.61 1.34 7.60
C GLY A 95 -3.05 1.73 7.98
N HIS A 96 -3.37 3.03 7.99
CA HIS A 96 -4.72 3.57 8.03
C HIS A 96 -5.21 3.87 6.62
N SER A 97 -6.54 3.89 6.44
CA SER A 97 -7.16 4.27 5.18
C SER A 97 -7.79 5.65 5.24
N VAL A 98 -7.88 6.31 4.09
CA VAL A 98 -8.81 7.41 3.84
C VAL A 98 -9.88 6.90 2.88
N SER A 99 -11.15 7.20 3.11
CA SER A 99 -12.23 6.63 2.29
C SER A 99 -13.38 7.59 2.00
N ASN A 100 -14.08 7.32 0.90
CA ASN A 100 -15.30 8.01 0.45
C ASN A 100 -15.07 9.49 0.10
N ILE A 101 -13.89 9.83 -0.42
CA ILE A 101 -13.66 11.15 -1.02
C ILE A 101 -14.29 11.16 -2.41
N GLU A 102 -14.96 12.23 -2.81
CA GLU A 102 -15.49 12.41 -4.17
C GLU A 102 -15.00 13.75 -4.73
N CYS A 103 -13.70 13.93 -4.97
CA CYS A 103 -13.11 15.24 -5.23
C CYS A 103 -13.09 15.60 -6.72
N MET A 104 -13.37 16.87 -7.04
CA MET A 104 -13.01 17.46 -8.34
C MET A 104 -11.55 17.93 -8.29
N GLY A 105 -10.62 17.05 -8.66
CA GLY A 105 -9.20 17.34 -8.60
C GLY A 105 -8.34 16.17 -9.06
N ASP A 106 -7.07 16.46 -9.34
CA ASP A 106 -6.11 15.53 -9.96
C ASP A 106 -5.58 14.39 -9.06
N GLY A 107 -6.24 14.11 -7.93
CA GLY A 107 -5.86 13.02 -7.03
C GLY A 107 -5.89 13.39 -5.55
N PHE A 108 -5.49 12.46 -4.69
CA PHE A 108 -5.31 12.78 -3.27
C PHE A 108 -4.24 13.87 -3.08
N PHE A 109 -3.14 13.74 -3.81
CA PHE A 109 -2.22 14.83 -4.09
C PHE A 109 -2.39 15.23 -5.56
N SER A 110 -2.84 16.45 -5.84
CA SER A 110 -2.84 16.96 -7.21
C SER A 110 -1.41 17.13 -7.72
N ARG A 111 -0.51 17.63 -6.87
CA ARG A 111 0.89 17.83 -7.22
C ARG A 111 1.82 17.61 -6.05
N LEU A 112 2.94 16.94 -6.28
CA LEU A 112 3.98 16.71 -5.28
C LEU A 112 5.32 17.28 -5.71
N GLY A 113 6.07 17.79 -4.73
CA GLY A 113 7.41 18.27 -4.94
C GLY A 113 8.48 17.19 -4.91
N ASP A 114 9.63 17.58 -5.43
CA ASP A 114 10.86 16.82 -5.43
C ASP A 114 11.23 16.25 -4.05
N GLY A 115 11.69 14.99 -4.00
CA GLY A 115 12.08 14.32 -2.76
C GLY A 115 10.94 13.90 -1.83
N THR A 116 9.67 14.16 -2.22
CA THR A 116 8.50 13.74 -1.43
C THR A 116 8.38 12.22 -1.35
N VAL A 117 7.94 11.74 -0.19
CA VAL A 117 7.63 10.32 0.03
C VAL A 117 6.19 10.16 0.46
N VAL A 118 5.40 9.38 -0.29
CA VAL A 118 4.06 8.93 0.12
C VAL A 118 4.13 7.44 0.38
N LYS A 119 3.74 7.00 1.58
CA LYS A 119 3.81 5.58 1.93
C LYS A 119 2.71 5.07 2.84
N ASN A 120 2.47 3.76 2.79
CA ASN A 120 1.52 3.05 3.65
C ASN A 120 0.10 3.63 3.66
N LEU A 121 -0.32 4.22 2.55
CA LEU A 121 -1.62 4.88 2.38
C LEU A 121 -2.58 3.97 1.64
N VAL A 122 -3.81 3.84 2.13
CA VAL A 122 -4.88 3.16 1.41
C VAL A 122 -6.01 4.15 1.18
N LEU A 123 -6.33 4.43 -0.08
CA LEU A 123 -7.54 5.13 -0.48
C LEU A 123 -8.61 4.10 -0.80
N LYS A 124 -9.81 4.26 -0.24
CA LYS A 124 -10.91 3.32 -0.45
C LYS A 124 -12.16 4.03 -0.92
N ASN A 125 -12.72 3.59 -2.04
CA ASN A 125 -13.90 4.20 -2.63
C ASN A 125 -13.72 5.72 -2.73
N CYS A 126 -12.54 6.14 -3.18
CA CYS A 126 -12.27 7.54 -3.44
C CYS A 126 -12.40 7.76 -4.94
N SER A 127 -13.11 8.80 -5.32
CA SER A 127 -13.28 9.23 -6.70
C SER A 127 -12.59 10.58 -6.90
N PHE A 128 -11.76 10.65 -7.92
CA PHE A 128 -11.05 11.86 -8.34
C PHE A 128 -11.40 12.14 -9.78
N THR A 129 -12.03 13.28 -10.03
CA THR A 129 -12.48 13.68 -11.36
C THR A 129 -11.83 15.01 -11.73
N HIS A 130 -10.99 15.00 -12.75
CA HIS A 130 -10.48 16.25 -13.32
C HIS A 130 -11.59 16.97 -14.09
N PRO A 131 -11.81 18.28 -13.86
CA PRO A 131 -12.85 19.02 -14.56
C PRO A 131 -12.62 19.13 -16.07
N GLU A 132 -13.69 19.01 -16.85
CA GLU A 132 -13.67 19.23 -18.29
C GLU A 132 -13.25 20.66 -18.65
N GLY A 133 -12.57 20.82 -19.80
CA GLY A 133 -12.17 22.13 -20.32
C GLY A 133 -11.00 22.80 -19.58
N ILE A 134 -10.43 22.15 -18.57
CA ILE A 134 -9.24 22.63 -17.85
C ILE A 134 -8.04 21.78 -18.27
N TYR A 135 -6.90 22.42 -18.56
CA TYR A 135 -5.67 21.69 -18.84
C TYR A 135 -5.08 21.08 -17.57
N SER A 136 -4.80 19.77 -17.59
CA SER A 136 -4.01 19.07 -16.58
C SER A 136 -3.03 18.11 -17.27
N ARG A 137 -1.82 18.02 -16.72
CA ARG A 137 -0.81 17.05 -17.20
C ARG A 137 -1.18 15.63 -16.80
N GLY A 138 -1.79 15.44 -15.63
CA GLY A 138 -2.14 14.13 -15.16
C GLY A 138 -3.01 14.12 -13.93
N THR A 139 -3.89 13.14 -13.88
CA THR A 139 -4.80 12.84 -12.78
C THR A 139 -4.45 11.45 -12.26
N GLY A 140 -4.24 11.29 -10.96
CA GLY A 140 -3.92 9.99 -10.40
C GLY A 140 -4.61 9.71 -9.08
N GLY A 141 -4.87 8.44 -8.79
CA GLY A 141 -5.54 8.09 -7.54
C GLY A 141 -4.76 8.56 -6.30
N ILE A 142 -3.42 8.41 -6.30
CA ILE A 142 -2.56 8.94 -5.24
C ILE A 142 -1.99 10.31 -5.63
N VAL A 143 -1.40 10.44 -6.82
CA VAL A 143 -0.69 11.64 -7.28
C VAL A 143 -1.07 11.99 -8.72
N GLY A 144 -1.47 13.24 -8.96
CA GLY A 144 -1.72 13.76 -10.31
C GLY A 144 -0.44 13.98 -11.09
N ASP A 145 0.33 15.00 -10.71
CA ASP A 145 1.57 15.42 -11.36
C ASP A 145 2.74 15.50 -10.36
N THR A 146 3.94 15.19 -10.84
CA THR A 146 5.20 15.32 -10.09
C THR A 146 6.23 16.17 -10.81
N VAL A 147 6.01 16.55 -12.07
CA VAL A 147 6.95 17.38 -12.83
C VAL A 147 6.66 18.84 -12.54
N ILE A 148 7.57 19.54 -11.89
CA ILE A 148 7.42 20.97 -11.58
C ILE A 148 8.47 21.76 -12.34
N ASN A 149 8.04 22.82 -13.03
CA ASN A 149 8.93 23.75 -13.75
C ASN A 149 9.94 23.06 -14.69
N ASN A 150 9.56 21.91 -15.26
CA ASN A 150 10.38 21.06 -16.12
C ASN A 150 11.74 20.66 -15.49
N LYS A 151 11.83 20.59 -14.15
CA LYS A 151 13.03 20.08 -13.47
C LYS A 151 13.27 18.62 -13.82
N VAL A 152 14.53 18.28 -14.11
CA VAL A 152 14.91 17.04 -14.80
C VAL A 152 15.62 16.00 -13.92
N TRP A 153 15.81 16.24 -12.61
CA TRP A 153 16.71 15.41 -11.80
C TRP A 153 16.12 14.84 -10.52
N GLU A 154 14.90 15.22 -10.17
CA GLU A 154 14.28 14.83 -8.91
C GLU A 154 13.00 14.02 -9.16
N LYS A 155 12.67 13.11 -8.22
CA LYS A 155 11.54 12.19 -8.32
C LYS A 155 10.87 11.99 -6.97
N VAL A 156 9.60 11.57 -7.01
CA VAL A 156 8.80 11.22 -5.83
C VAL A 156 8.89 9.72 -5.54
N THR A 157 8.83 9.31 -4.27
CA THR A 157 8.65 7.90 -3.92
C THR A 157 7.22 7.62 -3.45
N ILE A 158 6.57 6.66 -4.09
CA ILE A 158 5.24 6.15 -3.72
C ILE A 158 5.41 4.68 -3.33
N ASP A 159 5.41 4.37 -2.03
CA ASP A 159 5.68 3.02 -1.51
C ASP A 159 4.53 2.45 -0.68
N ASN A 160 4.04 1.27 -1.03
CA ASN A 160 2.99 0.58 -0.28
C ASN A 160 1.70 1.42 -0.19
N CYS A 161 1.32 2.00 -1.33
CA CYS A 161 0.11 2.79 -1.50
C CYS A 161 -0.91 2.06 -2.37
N HIS A 162 -2.18 2.06 -1.95
CA HIS A 162 -3.22 1.27 -2.59
C HIS A 162 -4.49 2.10 -2.81
N VAL A 163 -5.01 2.10 -4.03
CA VAL A 163 -6.32 2.66 -4.38
C VAL A 163 -7.28 1.51 -4.58
N VAL A 164 -8.34 1.45 -3.78
CA VAL A 164 -9.25 0.30 -3.69
C VAL A 164 -10.69 0.74 -3.91
N GLY A 165 -11.22 0.47 -5.11
CA GLY A 165 -12.55 0.93 -5.53
C GLY A 165 -12.62 2.45 -5.72
N GLY A 166 -13.80 2.94 -6.12
CA GLY A 166 -13.96 4.33 -6.58
C GLY A 166 -13.49 4.49 -8.03
N SER A 167 -13.14 5.70 -8.43
CA SER A 167 -12.69 6.01 -9.79
C SER A 167 -11.60 7.08 -9.87
N VAL A 168 -10.83 7.06 -10.95
CA VAL A 168 -9.95 8.17 -11.35
C VAL A 168 -10.33 8.51 -12.78
N THR A 169 -10.80 9.73 -13.01
CA THR A 169 -11.43 10.12 -14.27
C THR A 169 -10.94 11.48 -14.72
N ALA A 170 -10.65 11.62 -16.02
CA ALA A 170 -10.39 12.92 -16.64
C ALA A 170 -10.94 12.94 -18.08
N SER A 171 -11.10 14.13 -18.64
CA SER A 171 -11.48 14.32 -20.04
C SER A 171 -10.32 14.02 -21.01
N ASP A 172 -10.58 14.20 -22.30
CA ASP A 172 -9.56 14.15 -23.35
C ASP A 172 -8.37 15.05 -22.99
N TYR A 173 -7.16 14.63 -23.37
CA TYR A 173 -5.87 15.31 -23.17
C TYR A 173 -5.21 15.21 -21.78
N CYS A 174 -5.71 14.39 -20.85
CA CYS A 174 -5.07 14.16 -19.55
C CYS A 174 -4.52 12.74 -19.39
N SER A 175 -3.33 12.59 -18.80
CA SER A 175 -2.76 11.30 -18.40
C SER A 175 -3.40 10.81 -17.09
N VAL A 176 -4.22 9.75 -17.15
CA VAL A 176 -4.94 9.22 -15.98
C VAL A 176 -4.37 7.90 -15.49
N GLY A 177 -3.86 7.86 -14.27
CA GLY A 177 -3.31 6.63 -13.68
C GLY A 177 -3.97 6.22 -12.37
N GLY A 178 -4.05 4.92 -12.10
CA GLY A 178 -4.56 4.43 -10.81
C GLY A 178 -3.74 4.89 -9.60
N ILE A 179 -2.43 5.12 -9.77
CA ILE A 179 -1.54 5.64 -8.73
C ILE A 179 -1.00 7.02 -9.11
N LEU A 180 -0.42 7.15 -10.30
CA LEU A 180 0.23 8.37 -10.80
C LEU A 180 -0.35 8.78 -12.15
N GLY A 181 -0.78 10.04 -12.32
CA GLY A 181 -1.15 10.56 -13.63
C GLY A 181 0.08 10.74 -14.53
N TYR A 182 0.97 11.65 -14.14
CA TYR A 182 2.11 12.08 -14.94
C TYR A 182 3.37 12.36 -14.09
N GLY A 183 4.51 11.84 -14.52
CA GLY A 183 5.82 12.41 -14.17
C GLY A 183 6.88 11.41 -13.71
N ARG A 184 7.63 11.76 -12.66
CA ARG A 184 8.84 11.06 -12.22
C ARG A 184 8.65 10.45 -10.85
N ALA A 185 8.57 9.13 -10.78
CA ALA A 185 8.36 8.44 -9.52
C ALA A 185 9.03 7.07 -9.42
N ASP A 186 9.38 6.69 -8.20
CA ASP A 186 9.55 5.30 -7.81
C ASP A 186 8.24 4.80 -7.19
N ILE A 187 7.50 3.97 -7.93
CA ILE A 187 6.25 3.35 -7.51
C ILE A 187 6.55 1.90 -7.11
N ILE A 188 6.47 1.61 -5.82
CA ILE A 188 6.90 0.32 -5.27
C ILE A 188 5.80 -0.23 -4.36
N ASN A 189 5.51 -1.54 -4.46
CA ASN A 189 4.51 -2.18 -3.60
C ASN A 189 3.11 -1.55 -3.71
N CYS A 190 2.75 -1.01 -4.86
CA CYS A 190 1.50 -0.28 -5.05
C CYS A 190 0.43 -1.10 -5.74
N SER A 191 -0.82 -0.66 -5.61
CA SER A 191 -1.90 -1.29 -6.37
C SER A 191 -3.08 -0.40 -6.66
N ASN A 192 -3.73 -0.67 -7.79
CA ASN A 192 -5.01 -0.09 -8.14
C ASN A 192 -6.09 -1.17 -8.30
N SER A 193 -7.29 -0.88 -7.78
CA SER A 193 -8.52 -1.58 -8.12
C SER A 193 -9.68 -0.62 -8.38
N ALA A 194 -9.42 0.68 -8.50
CA ALA A 194 -10.41 1.66 -8.94
C ALA A 194 -10.60 1.60 -10.46
N LEU A 195 -11.77 2.04 -10.92
CA LEU A 195 -12.02 2.27 -12.34
C LEU A 195 -11.18 3.45 -12.81
N ILE A 196 -10.44 3.28 -13.90
CA ILE A 196 -9.66 4.37 -14.53
C ILE A 196 -10.31 4.72 -15.86
N SER A 197 -10.61 6.00 -16.10
CA SER A 197 -11.25 6.43 -17.34
C SER A 197 -10.76 7.79 -17.84
N GLY A 198 -10.65 7.95 -19.16
CA GLY A 198 -10.20 9.20 -19.79
C GLY A 198 -9.49 8.96 -21.12
N GLY A 199 -8.84 9.99 -21.66
CA GLY A 199 -8.15 9.92 -22.95
C GLY A 199 -6.94 8.97 -22.92
N ALA A 200 -5.96 9.24 -22.05
CA ALA A 200 -4.69 8.51 -21.98
C ALA A 200 -4.55 7.82 -20.60
N VAL A 201 -4.86 6.53 -20.50
CA VAL A 201 -5.13 5.88 -19.20
C VAL A 201 -4.26 4.67 -18.88
N ALA A 202 -3.97 4.43 -17.60
CA ALA A 202 -3.28 3.21 -17.20
C ALA A 202 -3.60 2.75 -15.77
N GLY A 203 -3.43 1.45 -15.53
CA GLY A 203 -3.73 0.85 -14.24
C GLY A 203 -2.86 1.35 -13.09
N ILE A 204 -1.58 1.66 -13.32
CA ILE A 204 -0.68 2.21 -12.30
C ILE A 204 -0.27 3.64 -12.63
N ALA A 205 0.39 3.87 -13.76
CA ALA A 205 0.86 5.19 -14.14
C ALA A 205 0.60 5.47 -15.62
N SER A 206 -0.08 6.57 -15.97
CA SER A 206 -0.32 6.85 -17.39
C SER A 206 0.98 7.26 -18.08
N TYR A 207 1.65 8.32 -17.60
CA TYR A 207 2.98 8.68 -18.08
C TYR A 207 4.00 8.64 -16.94
N ILE A 208 5.11 7.93 -17.15
CA ILE A 208 6.22 7.87 -16.21
C ILE A 208 7.56 8.03 -16.90
N CYS A 209 8.45 8.87 -16.37
CA CYS A 209 9.82 8.98 -16.84
C CYS A 209 10.86 8.96 -15.71
N ASN A 210 12.07 8.47 -16.00
CA ASN A 210 13.19 8.44 -15.06
C ASN A 210 12.83 7.82 -13.69
N GLY A 211 12.14 6.69 -13.70
CA GLY A 211 11.51 6.10 -12.53
C GLY A 211 11.41 4.59 -12.57
N MET A 212 10.62 4.02 -11.65
CA MET A 212 10.34 2.58 -11.66
C MET A 212 8.93 2.25 -11.19
N ILE A 213 8.40 1.14 -11.70
CA ILE A 213 7.19 0.49 -11.21
C ILE A 213 7.57 -0.93 -10.81
N CYS A 214 7.67 -1.18 -9.51
CA CYS A 214 8.17 -2.45 -8.99
C CYS A 214 7.17 -3.08 -8.03
N ASN A 215 7.01 -4.41 -8.12
CA ASN A 215 6.23 -5.20 -7.18
C ASN A 215 4.80 -4.65 -6.99
N SER A 216 4.15 -4.27 -8.09
CA SER A 216 2.90 -3.51 -8.09
C SER A 216 1.88 -4.12 -9.04
N TYR A 217 0.59 -3.90 -8.83
CA TYR A 217 -0.43 -4.56 -9.64
C TYR A 217 -1.70 -3.74 -9.87
N ASN A 218 -2.33 -3.97 -11.01
CA ASN A 218 -3.66 -3.45 -11.33
C ASN A 218 -4.68 -4.59 -11.37
N THR A 219 -5.83 -4.39 -10.74
CA THR A 219 -7.03 -5.23 -10.93
C THR A 219 -8.26 -4.39 -11.28
N GLY A 220 -8.12 -3.07 -11.41
CA GLY A 220 -9.21 -2.18 -11.77
C GLY A 220 -9.40 -2.13 -13.28
N ASP A 221 -10.64 -1.93 -13.72
CA ASP A 221 -10.92 -1.78 -15.14
C ASP A 221 -10.40 -0.45 -15.67
N ILE A 222 -9.92 -0.47 -16.91
CA ILE A 222 -9.38 0.69 -17.61
C ILE A 222 -10.26 0.96 -18.84
N GLN A 223 -10.86 2.15 -18.88
CA GLN A 223 -11.77 2.62 -19.93
C GLN A 223 -11.16 3.83 -20.62
N ALA A 224 -10.31 3.58 -21.61
CA ALA A 224 -9.84 4.64 -22.50
C ALA A 224 -10.97 5.11 -23.41
N LEU A 225 -10.95 6.40 -23.75
CA LEU A 225 -11.84 6.97 -24.76
C LEU A 225 -11.43 6.54 -26.17
N ASP A 226 -10.12 6.38 -26.39
CA ASP A 226 -9.55 5.77 -27.60
C ASP A 226 -9.05 4.36 -27.31
N GLU A 227 -9.41 3.39 -28.16
CA GLU A 227 -9.06 1.97 -27.97
C GLU A 227 -7.56 1.69 -27.87
N ASP A 228 -6.72 2.62 -28.31
CA ASP A 228 -5.26 2.47 -28.32
C ASP A 228 -4.54 3.20 -27.18
N ALA A 229 -5.28 3.98 -26.38
CA ALA A 229 -4.73 4.87 -25.38
C ALA A 229 -4.80 4.28 -23.96
N SER A 230 -4.61 2.97 -23.82
CA SER A 230 -4.53 2.33 -22.50
C SER A 230 -3.41 1.32 -22.29
N GLY A 231 -2.90 1.25 -21.05
CA GLY A 231 -1.99 0.20 -20.61
C GLY A 231 -2.29 -0.36 -19.23
N GLY A 232 -2.27 -1.69 -19.10
CA GLY A 232 -2.61 -2.41 -17.87
C GLY A 232 -1.77 -2.02 -16.66
N LEU A 233 -0.51 -1.65 -16.87
CA LEU A 233 0.39 -1.08 -15.85
C LEU A 233 0.74 0.36 -16.18
N VAL A 234 1.26 0.59 -17.39
CA VAL A 234 1.73 1.90 -17.85
C VAL A 234 1.20 2.21 -19.23
N LEU A 235 0.83 3.46 -19.54
CA LEU A 235 0.55 3.82 -20.93
C LEU A 235 1.86 4.19 -21.63
N THR A 236 2.58 5.18 -21.13
CA THR A 236 3.85 5.66 -21.69
C THR A 236 4.96 5.64 -20.64
N GLY A 237 6.10 5.03 -20.97
CA GLY A 237 7.28 4.96 -20.12
C GLY A 237 8.56 5.39 -20.82
N ASP A 238 9.31 6.34 -20.26
CA ASP A 238 10.62 6.78 -20.76
C ASP A 238 11.72 6.60 -19.70
N ASN A 239 12.79 5.88 -20.03
CA ASN A 239 13.86 5.53 -19.08
C ASN A 239 13.28 4.96 -17.76
N VAL A 240 12.34 4.01 -17.89
CA VAL A 240 11.61 3.41 -16.76
C VAL A 240 11.95 1.94 -16.55
N VAL A 241 12.00 1.50 -15.28
CA VAL A 241 12.14 0.09 -14.93
C VAL A 241 10.82 -0.48 -14.39
N ILE A 242 10.27 -1.50 -15.03
CA ILE A 242 9.01 -2.16 -14.64
C ILE A 242 9.29 -3.61 -14.28
N LYS A 243 9.09 -4.01 -13.03
CA LYS A 243 9.46 -5.36 -12.56
C LYS A 243 8.49 -6.00 -11.58
N ASN A 244 8.27 -7.29 -11.78
CA ASN A 244 7.44 -8.12 -10.90
C ASN A 244 6.05 -7.54 -10.69
N CYS A 245 5.41 -7.15 -11.78
CA CYS A 245 4.12 -6.49 -11.79
C CYS A 245 3.08 -7.36 -12.50
N TYR A 246 1.81 -7.13 -12.23
CA TYR A 246 0.77 -7.76 -13.04
C TYR A 246 -0.45 -6.89 -13.26
N ASN A 247 -1.15 -7.14 -14.37
CA ASN A 247 -2.48 -6.61 -14.64
C ASN A 247 -3.51 -7.74 -14.73
N SER A 248 -4.60 -7.63 -13.99
CA SER A 248 -5.77 -8.50 -14.16
C SER A 248 -7.05 -7.72 -14.45
N GLY A 249 -6.98 -6.39 -14.55
CA GLY A 249 -8.11 -5.57 -14.98
C GLY A 249 -8.21 -5.52 -16.50
N ASN A 250 -9.38 -5.14 -17.00
CA ASN A 250 -9.56 -4.91 -18.44
C ASN A 250 -8.69 -3.75 -18.92
N ALA A 251 -7.97 -3.93 -20.02
CA ALA A 251 -7.17 -2.91 -20.68
C ALA A 251 -7.01 -3.22 -22.17
N SER A 252 -6.70 -2.22 -23.00
CA SER A 252 -6.32 -2.47 -24.38
C SER A 252 -4.97 -3.16 -24.45
N CYS A 253 -3.94 -2.62 -23.78
CA CYS A 253 -2.62 -3.25 -23.73
C CYS A 253 -2.42 -3.96 -22.39
N GLY A 254 -2.05 -5.25 -22.41
CA GLY A 254 -1.95 -6.06 -21.19
C GLY A 254 -0.99 -5.52 -20.13
N LEU A 255 0.15 -4.93 -20.52
CA LEU A 255 1.18 -4.39 -19.63
C LEU A 255 1.47 -2.92 -19.90
N ALA A 256 1.94 -2.60 -21.11
CA ALA A 256 2.40 -1.27 -21.49
C ALA A 256 1.85 -0.87 -22.86
N GLY A 257 1.44 0.40 -23.02
CA GLY A 257 1.13 0.92 -24.35
C GLY A 257 2.40 1.20 -25.16
N TYR A 258 3.28 2.01 -24.60
CA TYR A 258 4.44 2.57 -25.26
C TYR A 258 5.62 2.68 -24.30
N LEU A 259 6.77 2.11 -24.68
CA LEU A 259 8.02 2.27 -23.94
C LEU A 259 9.09 2.90 -24.84
N GLU A 260 9.81 3.87 -24.29
CA GLU A 260 10.87 4.66 -24.93
C GLU A 260 12.26 4.30 -24.39
N GLU A 261 13.26 5.10 -24.78
CA GLU A 261 14.69 4.82 -24.62
C GLU A 261 15.08 4.32 -23.23
N ARG A 262 15.95 3.31 -23.19
CA ARG A 262 16.56 2.76 -21.95
C ARG A 262 15.56 2.19 -20.93
N SER A 263 14.31 1.97 -21.34
CA SER A 263 13.32 1.31 -20.50
C SER A 263 13.62 -0.20 -20.36
N ALA A 264 13.23 -0.79 -19.24
CA ALA A 264 13.36 -2.22 -19.00
C ALA A 264 12.10 -2.77 -18.34
N ILE A 265 11.54 -3.83 -18.91
CA ILE A 265 10.35 -4.49 -18.38
C ILE A 265 10.60 -5.98 -18.23
N GLY A 266 10.40 -6.51 -17.02
CA GLY A 266 10.60 -7.94 -16.82
C GLY A 266 9.87 -8.55 -15.64
N ASN A 267 9.60 -9.85 -15.74
CA ASN A 267 8.76 -10.57 -14.80
C ASN A 267 7.38 -9.91 -14.65
N CYS A 268 6.79 -9.45 -15.76
CA CYS A 268 5.48 -8.80 -15.75
C CYS A 268 4.43 -9.67 -16.44
N TYR A 269 3.24 -9.71 -15.85
CA TYR A 269 2.22 -10.71 -16.20
C TYR A 269 0.86 -10.07 -16.42
N TYR A 270 0.05 -10.64 -17.31
CA TYR A 270 -1.31 -10.14 -17.51
C TYR A 270 -2.30 -11.24 -17.86
N VAL A 271 -3.57 -11.00 -17.52
CA VAL A 271 -4.70 -11.86 -17.91
C VAL A 271 -5.00 -11.58 -19.37
N PHE A 272 -4.74 -12.53 -20.28
CA PHE A 272 -4.90 -12.30 -21.71
C PHE A 272 -6.37 -12.15 -22.12
N GLU A 273 -7.29 -12.74 -21.37
CA GLU A 273 -8.73 -12.59 -21.60
C GLU A 273 -9.21 -11.15 -21.38
N ASN A 274 -8.42 -10.34 -20.67
CA ASN A 274 -8.72 -8.96 -20.30
C ASN A 274 -7.91 -7.94 -21.11
N ALA A 275 -7.24 -8.38 -22.20
CA ALA A 275 -6.39 -7.55 -23.03
C ALA A 275 -6.71 -7.69 -24.52
N SER A 276 -6.93 -6.56 -25.21
CA SER A 276 -7.16 -6.55 -26.67
C SER A 276 -5.88 -6.65 -27.49
N LYS A 277 -4.74 -6.21 -26.91
CA LYS A 277 -3.40 -6.22 -27.51
C LYS A 277 -2.42 -6.97 -26.62
N ASN A 278 -1.43 -7.60 -27.25
CA ASN A 278 -0.34 -8.30 -26.55
C ASN A 278 0.43 -7.35 -25.63
N GLY A 279 1.03 -7.91 -24.57
CA GLY A 279 1.57 -7.21 -23.40
C GLY A 279 2.13 -5.80 -23.62
N ILE A 280 2.97 -5.58 -24.63
CA ILE A 280 3.49 -4.26 -25.01
C ILE A 280 3.00 -3.94 -26.43
N ALA A 281 2.29 -2.84 -26.62
CA ALA A 281 1.70 -2.51 -27.92
C ALA A 281 2.69 -1.89 -28.92
N ILE A 282 3.57 -0.98 -28.47
CA ILE A 282 4.59 -0.38 -29.33
C ILE A 282 5.96 -0.43 -28.64
N ASN A 283 6.93 -0.97 -29.35
CA ASN A 283 8.34 -1.02 -28.98
C ASN A 283 9.16 -0.40 -30.15
N TYR A 284 9.95 0.64 -29.89
CA TYR A 284 10.83 1.21 -30.93
C TYR A 284 12.07 0.31 -31.11
N PRO A 285 12.29 -0.26 -32.31
CA PRO A 285 13.38 -1.19 -32.58
C PRO A 285 14.78 -0.57 -32.55
N ASP A 286 14.89 0.76 -32.60
CA ASP A 286 16.17 1.50 -32.55
C ASP A 286 16.65 1.81 -31.13
N VAL A 287 15.94 1.33 -30.10
CA VAL A 287 16.29 1.61 -28.69
C VAL A 287 16.45 0.36 -27.84
N SER A 288 17.35 0.49 -26.86
CA SER A 288 17.83 -0.56 -25.96
C SER A 288 16.82 -0.97 -24.88
N ILE A 289 15.59 -1.31 -25.29
CA ILE A 289 14.58 -1.81 -24.36
C ILE A 289 14.93 -3.24 -23.95
N VAL A 290 14.99 -3.49 -22.64
CA VAL A 290 15.29 -4.82 -22.09
C VAL A 290 14.00 -5.49 -21.66
N GLU A 291 13.53 -6.45 -22.47
CA GLU A 291 12.40 -7.30 -22.14
C GLU A 291 12.85 -8.66 -21.61
N LYS A 292 12.30 -9.12 -20.48
CA LYS A 292 12.67 -10.43 -19.91
C LYS A 292 11.56 -11.07 -19.08
N ASP A 293 11.23 -12.32 -19.37
CA ASP A 293 10.31 -13.13 -18.55
C ASP A 293 8.91 -12.49 -18.36
N ASN A 294 8.44 -11.73 -19.36
CA ASN A 294 7.07 -11.22 -19.41
C ASN A 294 6.14 -12.28 -20.02
N GLN A 295 4.95 -12.47 -19.47
CA GLN A 295 4.09 -13.57 -19.90
C GLN A 295 2.60 -13.27 -19.73
N ALA A 296 1.84 -13.61 -20.78
CA ALA A 296 0.39 -13.72 -20.75
C ALA A 296 -0.04 -15.00 -20.02
N PHE A 297 -1.05 -14.91 -19.16
CA PHE A 297 -1.64 -16.04 -18.44
C PHE A 297 -3.16 -15.98 -18.56
N SER A 298 -3.80 -17.13 -18.46
CA SER A 298 -5.24 -17.16 -18.26
C SER A 298 -5.60 -16.64 -16.87
N ALA A 299 -6.85 -16.20 -16.71
CA ALA A 299 -7.38 -15.82 -15.39
C ALA A 299 -7.15 -16.95 -14.35
N SER A 300 -7.39 -18.20 -14.74
CA SER A 300 -7.23 -19.36 -13.85
C SER A 300 -5.77 -19.60 -13.42
N GLU A 301 -4.80 -19.37 -14.31
CA GLU A 301 -3.38 -19.52 -14.00
C GLU A 301 -2.90 -18.43 -13.06
N MET A 302 -3.33 -17.17 -13.26
CA MET A 302 -3.00 -16.07 -12.35
C MET A 302 -3.69 -16.19 -10.99
N GLN A 303 -4.79 -16.94 -10.90
CA GLN A 303 -5.46 -17.29 -9.63
C GLN A 303 -4.84 -18.53 -8.96
N SER A 304 -3.84 -19.15 -9.58
CA SER A 304 -3.23 -20.38 -9.07
C SER A 304 -2.21 -20.13 -7.95
N GLN A 305 -1.95 -21.17 -7.17
CA GLN A 305 -0.86 -21.15 -6.19
C GLN A 305 0.53 -21.10 -6.86
N ALA A 306 0.65 -21.56 -8.12
CA ALA A 306 1.89 -21.52 -8.87
C ALA A 306 2.28 -20.07 -9.21
N PHE A 307 1.31 -19.26 -9.65
CA PHE A 307 1.52 -17.84 -9.92
C PHE A 307 1.91 -17.07 -8.65
N LEU A 308 1.26 -17.34 -7.52
CA LEU A 308 1.66 -16.77 -6.23
C LEU A 308 3.12 -17.13 -5.84
N LYS A 309 3.57 -18.36 -6.12
CA LYS A 309 4.97 -18.77 -5.87
C LYS A 309 5.93 -18.05 -6.80
N LEU A 310 5.56 -17.85 -8.07
CA LEU A 310 6.36 -17.11 -9.06
C LEU A 310 6.61 -15.67 -8.58
N LEU A 311 5.55 -14.92 -8.23
CA LEU A 311 5.67 -13.54 -7.75
C LEU A 311 6.57 -13.42 -6.51
N ASN A 312 6.44 -14.35 -5.57
CA ASN A 312 7.29 -14.38 -4.37
C ASN A 312 8.74 -14.79 -4.65
N LYS A 313 8.97 -15.70 -5.61
CA LYS A 313 10.32 -16.07 -6.05
C LYS A 313 11.04 -14.83 -6.59
N ASN A 314 10.38 -14.06 -7.45
CA ASN A 314 10.93 -12.82 -8.02
C ASN A 314 11.23 -11.80 -6.92
N ALA A 315 10.30 -11.62 -5.98
CA ALA A 315 10.46 -10.67 -4.87
C ALA A 315 11.52 -11.07 -3.84
N SER A 316 11.87 -12.35 -3.72
CA SER A 316 12.79 -12.85 -2.68
C SER A 316 14.20 -12.24 -2.73
N THR A 317 14.61 -11.72 -3.89
CA THR A 317 15.92 -11.08 -4.09
C THR A 317 15.92 -9.60 -3.69
N GLN A 318 14.76 -9.03 -3.39
CA GLN A 318 14.56 -7.60 -3.12
C GLN A 318 14.00 -7.40 -1.70
N PRO A 319 14.83 -7.03 -0.70
CA PRO A 319 14.41 -7.00 0.70
C PRO A 319 13.37 -5.91 1.02
N THR A 320 13.21 -4.91 0.15
CA THR A 320 12.23 -3.84 0.29
C THR A 320 10.86 -4.19 -0.31
N TRP A 321 10.79 -5.25 -1.12
CA TRP A 321 9.54 -5.68 -1.76
C TRP A 321 8.68 -6.48 -0.78
N LYS A 322 7.37 -6.18 -0.78
CA LYS A 322 6.39 -6.95 0.00
C LYS A 322 6.21 -8.33 -0.62
N SER A 323 6.08 -9.32 0.23
CA SER A 323 5.61 -10.65 -0.16
C SER A 323 4.18 -10.59 -0.68
N TRP A 324 3.88 -11.48 -1.62
CA TRP A 324 2.54 -11.67 -2.19
C TRP A 324 1.77 -12.71 -1.39
N LYS A 325 0.45 -12.57 -1.31
CA LYS A 325 -0.46 -13.56 -0.70
C LYS A 325 -1.88 -13.42 -1.22
N TYR A 326 -2.68 -14.48 -1.09
CA TYR A 326 -4.13 -14.36 -1.14
C TYR A 326 -4.64 -13.77 0.19
N GLN A 327 -5.44 -12.70 0.13
CA GLN A 327 -6.10 -12.10 1.31
C GLN A 327 -7.39 -11.40 0.93
N GLY A 328 -8.31 -11.29 1.90
CA GLY A 328 -9.59 -10.62 1.69
C GLY A 328 -10.48 -11.44 0.75
N THR A 329 -11.09 -10.76 -0.21
CA THR A 329 -11.98 -11.32 -1.24
C THR A 329 -11.33 -11.34 -2.63
N SER A 330 -10.05 -11.00 -2.74
CA SER A 330 -9.34 -11.00 -4.03
C SER A 330 -9.12 -12.42 -4.53
N SER A 331 -9.54 -12.68 -5.77
CA SER A 331 -9.22 -13.92 -6.48
C SER A 331 -7.77 -13.97 -6.96
N TYR A 332 -7.08 -12.83 -7.04
CA TYR A 332 -5.68 -12.71 -7.47
C TYR A 332 -4.73 -12.46 -6.30
N PRO A 333 -3.43 -12.82 -6.40
CA PRO A 333 -2.43 -12.50 -5.39
C PRO A 333 -2.32 -11.00 -5.13
N VAL A 334 -2.29 -10.58 -3.88
CA VAL A 334 -2.11 -9.17 -3.52
C VAL A 334 -0.95 -9.01 -2.55
N LEU A 335 -0.50 -7.77 -2.37
CA LEU A 335 0.65 -7.46 -1.53
C LEU A 335 0.33 -7.58 -0.03
N GLU A 336 1.28 -8.12 0.73
CA GLU A 336 1.11 -8.28 2.17
C GLU A 336 1.01 -6.93 2.90
N THR A 337 -0.14 -6.71 3.54
CA THR A 337 -0.33 -5.58 4.46
C THR A 337 0.22 -5.90 5.86
N LYS A 338 1.00 -4.97 6.44
CA LYS A 338 1.46 -5.08 7.83
C LYS A 338 0.27 -4.96 8.79
N LYS A 339 -0.05 -6.05 9.49
CA LYS A 339 -1.08 -6.04 10.55
C LYS A 339 -0.63 -5.19 11.75
N LYS A 340 -1.52 -4.35 12.27
CA LYS A 340 -1.31 -3.55 13.48
C LYS A 340 -1.16 -4.45 14.71
N THR A 341 -0.21 -4.13 15.58
CA THR A 341 -0.09 -4.79 16.88
C THR A 341 -1.22 -4.32 17.79
N GLN A 342 -1.70 -5.22 18.66
CA GLN A 342 -2.61 -4.87 19.75
C GLN A 342 -2.07 -5.36 21.08
N THR A 343 -2.42 -4.64 22.14
CA THR A 343 -2.02 -4.95 23.51
C THR A 343 -3.22 -5.46 24.29
N ILE A 344 -2.99 -6.47 25.14
CA ILE A 344 -3.97 -6.96 26.10
C ILE A 344 -3.68 -6.31 27.45
N THR A 345 -4.60 -5.47 27.92
CA THR A 345 -4.58 -4.94 29.28
C THR A 345 -5.41 -5.83 30.19
N THR A 346 -4.97 -6.04 31.44
CA THR A 346 -5.67 -6.89 32.40
C THR A 346 -5.58 -6.26 33.78
N LYS A 347 -6.67 -6.30 34.57
CA LYS A 347 -6.62 -5.86 35.98
C LYS A 347 -5.86 -6.86 36.86
N VAL A 348 -5.90 -8.14 36.49
CA VAL A 348 -5.16 -9.20 37.15
C VAL A 348 -4.14 -9.78 36.17
N SER A 349 -2.87 -9.80 36.57
CA SER A 349 -1.77 -10.48 35.86
C SER A 349 -1.29 -11.74 36.60
N LYS A 350 -1.39 -11.72 37.94
CA LYS A 350 -0.95 -12.79 38.82
C LYS A 350 -1.85 -12.90 40.06
N LYS A 351 -2.07 -14.12 40.55
CA LYS A 351 -2.68 -14.40 41.87
C LYS A 351 -1.87 -15.44 42.61
N ASN A 352 -1.83 -15.33 43.94
CA ASN A 352 -1.23 -16.34 44.81
C ASN A 352 -2.27 -16.76 45.85
N TYR A 353 -2.39 -18.06 46.10
CA TYR A 353 -3.28 -18.63 47.13
C TYR A 353 -2.51 -19.65 47.95
N LYS A 354 -2.84 -19.76 49.25
CA LYS A 354 -2.32 -20.86 50.08
C LYS A 354 -3.14 -22.12 49.79
N ALA A 355 -2.48 -23.27 49.68
CA ALA A 355 -3.15 -24.56 49.49
C ALA A 355 -4.13 -24.86 50.64
N SER A 356 -3.81 -24.41 51.86
CA SER A 356 -4.71 -24.51 53.01
C SER A 356 -6.06 -23.82 52.78
N THR A 357 -6.10 -22.68 52.08
CA THR A 357 -7.32 -21.97 51.73
C THR A 357 -8.19 -22.75 50.76
N LEU A 358 -7.57 -23.56 49.87
CA LEU A 358 -8.27 -24.34 48.85
C LEU A 358 -8.70 -25.72 49.35
N LYS A 359 -8.24 -26.18 50.53
CA LYS A 359 -8.63 -27.49 51.11
C LYS A 359 -10.14 -27.69 51.12
N ASN A 360 -10.89 -26.68 51.55
CA ASN A 360 -12.34 -26.77 51.76
C ASN A 360 -13.19 -25.82 50.91
N LYS A 361 -12.57 -24.96 50.09
CA LYS A 361 -13.27 -23.89 49.40
C LYS A 361 -12.79 -23.74 47.96
N LYS A 362 -13.72 -23.57 47.03
CA LYS A 362 -13.44 -23.09 45.67
C LYS A 362 -13.21 -21.59 45.69
N ILE A 363 -12.25 -21.09 44.91
CA ILE A 363 -11.98 -19.65 44.80
C ILE A 363 -12.26 -19.20 43.37
N THR A 364 -12.88 -18.03 43.22
CA THR A 364 -13.09 -17.41 41.91
C THR A 364 -12.59 -15.98 41.86
N PHE A 365 -12.12 -15.55 40.70
CA PHE A 365 -11.76 -14.16 40.44
C PHE A 365 -11.93 -13.82 38.95
N ASN A 366 -12.06 -12.54 38.64
CA ASN A 366 -12.18 -12.06 37.26
C ASN A 366 -10.87 -11.44 36.78
N ILE A 367 -10.41 -11.81 35.57
CA ILE A 367 -9.19 -11.25 34.97
C ILE A 367 -9.38 -9.78 34.58
N LYS A 368 -10.60 -9.41 34.15
CA LYS A 368 -10.97 -8.08 33.61
C LYS A 368 -9.99 -7.63 32.52
N ALA A 369 -9.95 -8.36 31.42
CA ALA A 369 -9.10 -8.06 30.28
C ALA A 369 -9.79 -7.10 29.29
N LYS A 370 -9.00 -6.26 28.61
CA LYS A 370 -9.44 -5.42 27.49
C LYS A 370 -8.42 -5.50 26.34
N ALA A 371 -8.92 -5.52 25.10
CA ALA A 371 -8.13 -5.48 23.88
C ALA A 371 -8.94 -4.79 22.76
N LYS A 372 -8.29 -4.55 21.61
CA LYS A 372 -8.95 -3.96 20.42
C LYS A 372 -9.86 -4.95 19.69
N SER A 373 -9.67 -6.25 19.91
CA SER A 373 -10.44 -7.32 19.29
C SER A 373 -11.08 -8.25 20.32
N ARG A 374 -11.89 -9.20 19.83
CA ARG A 374 -12.56 -10.22 20.65
C ARG A 374 -11.55 -10.98 21.51
N LEU A 375 -11.90 -11.16 22.78
CA LEU A 375 -11.11 -11.91 23.75
C LEU A 375 -11.58 -13.37 23.83
N VAL A 376 -10.61 -14.27 23.93
CA VAL A 376 -10.79 -15.71 24.15
C VAL A 376 -9.92 -16.11 25.34
N TYR A 377 -10.48 -16.89 26.26
CA TYR A 377 -9.79 -17.37 27.45
C TYR A 377 -9.57 -18.87 27.37
N ARG A 378 -8.37 -19.34 27.71
CA ARG A 378 -8.05 -20.78 27.74
C ARG A 378 -7.15 -21.09 28.91
N VAL A 379 -7.48 -22.14 29.67
CA VAL A 379 -6.54 -22.70 30.64
C VAL A 379 -5.43 -23.41 29.88
N THR A 380 -4.19 -22.97 30.08
CA THR A 380 -2.99 -23.53 29.45
C THR A 380 -2.23 -24.49 30.37
N LYS A 381 -2.42 -24.38 31.69
CA LYS A 381 -1.82 -25.31 32.66
C LYS A 381 -2.78 -25.60 33.82
N GLY A 382 -2.93 -26.89 34.14
CA GLY A 382 -3.71 -27.39 35.27
C GLY A 382 -5.24 -27.39 35.07
N LYS A 383 -5.71 -27.72 33.85
CA LYS A 383 -7.14 -27.85 33.48
C LYS A 383 -7.99 -28.71 34.42
N LYS A 384 -7.36 -29.68 35.11
CA LYS A 384 -8.03 -30.52 36.10
C LYS A 384 -8.58 -29.71 37.28
N TYR A 385 -7.86 -28.66 37.71
CA TYR A 385 -8.15 -27.88 38.92
C TYR A 385 -8.51 -26.42 38.65
N LEU A 386 -8.26 -25.93 37.44
CA LEU A 386 -8.53 -24.56 37.01
C LEU A 386 -9.51 -24.57 35.83
N SER A 387 -10.52 -23.70 35.88
CA SER A 387 -11.37 -23.37 34.73
C SER A 387 -11.46 -21.87 34.51
N VAL A 388 -11.81 -21.45 33.29
CA VAL A 388 -12.08 -20.06 32.94
C VAL A 388 -13.32 -19.97 32.05
N SER A 389 -14.23 -19.05 32.36
CA SER A 389 -15.42 -18.77 31.53
C SER A 389 -15.07 -17.96 30.29
N SER A 390 -16.02 -17.85 29.36
CA SER A 390 -15.96 -16.93 28.21
C SER A 390 -15.81 -15.46 28.61
N THR A 391 -16.27 -15.09 29.81
CA THR A 391 -16.16 -13.73 30.37
C THR A 391 -14.86 -13.49 31.16
N GLY A 392 -13.97 -14.48 31.24
CA GLY A 392 -12.70 -14.36 31.96
C GLY A 392 -12.81 -14.54 33.48
N LYS A 393 -13.89 -15.18 33.96
CA LYS A 393 -14.03 -15.62 35.36
C LYS A 393 -13.27 -16.91 35.55
N VAL A 394 -12.22 -16.86 36.35
CA VAL A 394 -11.37 -18.01 36.69
C VAL A 394 -11.88 -18.68 37.96
N CYS A 395 -11.91 -20.01 37.98
CA CYS A 395 -12.31 -20.82 39.13
C CYS A 395 -11.22 -21.84 39.46
N LEU A 396 -10.77 -21.85 40.72
CA LEU A 396 -9.93 -22.90 41.29
C LEU A 396 -10.82 -23.84 42.10
N LYS A 397 -10.72 -25.14 41.82
CA LYS A 397 -11.49 -26.17 42.52
C LYS A 397 -11.03 -26.34 43.96
N LYS A 398 -11.91 -26.86 44.81
CA LYS A 398 -11.55 -27.36 46.15
C LYS A 398 -10.46 -28.44 45.99
N GLY A 399 -9.49 -28.46 46.89
CA GLY A 399 -8.37 -29.41 46.90
C GLY A 399 -7.33 -29.17 45.80
N THR A 400 -7.26 -27.98 45.21
CA THR A 400 -6.22 -27.66 44.21
C THR A 400 -4.82 -27.81 44.82
N PRO A 401 -3.93 -28.66 44.26
CA PRO A 401 -2.58 -28.89 44.77
C PRO A 401 -1.67 -27.65 44.72
N LYS A 402 -0.53 -27.75 45.43
CA LYS A 402 0.55 -26.76 45.35
C LYS A 402 1.22 -26.85 43.98
N GLU A 403 0.89 -25.90 43.11
CA GLU A 403 1.44 -25.83 41.76
C GLU A 403 1.23 -24.42 41.17
N THR A 404 1.84 -24.18 40.02
CA THR A 404 1.58 -23.01 39.19
C THR A 404 0.60 -23.36 38.08
N TYR A 405 -0.50 -22.61 38.03
CA TYR A 405 -1.57 -22.73 37.04
C TYR A 405 -1.55 -21.54 36.08
N GLU A 406 -2.03 -21.74 34.85
CA GLU A 406 -1.99 -20.70 33.81
C GLU A 406 -3.29 -20.57 33.03
N VAL A 407 -3.69 -19.33 32.80
CA VAL A 407 -4.74 -18.96 31.84
C VAL A 407 -4.15 -18.05 30.78
N ALA A 408 -4.29 -18.41 29.50
CA ALA A 408 -4.03 -17.52 28.39
C ALA A 408 -5.27 -16.67 28.10
N VAL A 409 -5.06 -15.35 28.08
CA VAL A 409 -5.97 -14.37 27.50
C VAL A 409 -5.50 -14.11 26.08
N ILE A 410 -6.35 -14.36 25.10
CA ILE A 410 -6.03 -14.29 23.68
C ILE A 410 -6.92 -13.21 23.06
N ALA A 411 -6.32 -12.16 22.51
CA ALA A 411 -7.01 -11.24 21.63
C ALA A 411 -6.90 -11.77 20.20
N THR A 412 -8.03 -12.03 19.55
CA THR A 412 -8.05 -12.64 18.21
C THR A 412 -7.43 -11.71 17.18
N GLY A 413 -6.63 -12.24 16.25
CA GLY A 413 -6.20 -11.48 15.08
C GLY A 413 -7.28 -11.42 14.01
N ASN A 414 -7.14 -10.50 13.05
CA ASN A 414 -7.94 -10.45 11.83
C ASN A 414 -7.07 -9.95 10.65
N ALA A 415 -7.69 -9.47 9.56
CA ALA A 415 -6.97 -8.91 8.41
C ALA A 415 -6.14 -7.65 8.77
N LYS A 416 -6.60 -6.84 9.73
CA LYS A 416 -5.99 -5.56 10.12
C LYS A 416 -5.10 -5.63 11.37
N ILE A 417 -5.38 -6.55 12.30
CA ILE A 417 -4.76 -6.59 13.64
C ILE A 417 -4.13 -7.95 13.91
N LYS A 418 -2.91 -7.97 14.45
CA LYS A 418 -2.21 -9.20 14.88
C LYS A 418 -2.92 -9.84 16.08
N LYS A 419 -2.88 -11.17 16.14
CA LYS A 419 -3.24 -11.90 17.36
C LYS A 419 -2.28 -11.49 18.48
N ALA A 420 -2.80 -11.29 19.69
CA ALA A 420 -2.00 -11.08 20.89
C ALA A 420 -2.37 -12.11 21.95
N VAL A 421 -1.40 -12.47 22.80
CA VAL A 421 -1.59 -13.42 23.89
C VAL A 421 -0.94 -12.86 25.15
N LYS A 422 -1.66 -12.92 26.27
CA LYS A 422 -1.15 -12.55 27.59
C LYS A 422 -1.44 -13.68 28.57
N LYS A 423 -0.42 -14.12 29.30
CA LYS A 423 -0.54 -15.17 30.31
C LYS A 423 -0.94 -14.57 31.66
N ILE A 424 -1.87 -15.23 32.34
CA ILE A 424 -2.25 -14.98 33.73
C ILE A 424 -1.78 -16.16 34.55
N VAL A 425 -0.98 -15.87 35.59
CA VAL A 425 -0.39 -16.89 36.44
C VAL A 425 -1.13 -16.98 37.76
N VAL A 426 -1.48 -18.20 38.19
CA VAL A 426 -2.04 -18.46 39.52
C VAL A 426 -1.16 -19.45 40.26
N ASN A 427 -0.50 -19.00 41.32
CA ASN A 427 0.33 -19.87 42.14
C ASN A 427 -0.48 -20.35 43.34
N VAL A 428 -0.45 -21.65 43.60
CA VAL A 428 -0.91 -22.26 44.84
C VAL A 428 0.31 -22.72 45.62
N LYS A 429 0.49 -22.17 46.83
CA LYS A 429 1.69 -22.39 47.67
C LYS A 429 1.37 -23.05 49.00
#